data_AF-A0A535SU34-F1
#
_entry.id   AF-A0A535SU34-F1
#
_cell.length_a   1.000
_cell.length_b   1.000
_cell.length_c   1.000
_cell.angle_alpha   90.00
_cell.angle_beta   90.00
_cell.angle_gamma   90.00
#
_symmetry.space_group_name_H-M   'P 1'
#
loop_
_entity.id
_entity.type
_entity.pdbx_description
1 polymer ?
#
loop_
_entity_poly.entity_id
_entity_poly.type
_entity_poly.pdbx_seq_one_letter_code
_entity_poly.pdbx_strand_id
1 'polypeptide(L)'
;MADLKQLVSEFTSKHSDIQVKIVTLPEDQLRQQVTQDVAAKSGRYDLFTIGTYEVPLWAKKGWIEDLAPYIAKDSSYEPDDLIPGIKTALSYKNDLYAVPFYGESSMLMYRKDFLAAKGVTMPDHPTWDQVAAAARAVNSSSVNGICLRGLPGWGEQLAPLTTVVNTFGGRWFDQNWNATLNTPQWKDAVTFYVNLLKTAGEPGAGN
;
A
#
# COMPACT_ATOMS: atom_id res chain seq x y z
N MET A 1 13.31 -0.42 4.10
CA MET A 1 14.39 -1.16 3.41
C MET A 1 15.76 -1.08 4.10
N ALA A 2 15.96 -0.30 5.17
CA ALA A 2 17.22 -0.35 5.93
C ALA A 2 17.48 -1.77 6.47
N ASP A 3 16.43 -2.45 6.94
CA ASP A 3 16.51 -3.82 7.46
C ASP A 3 16.89 -4.83 6.37
N LEU A 4 16.32 -4.71 5.15
CA LEU A 4 16.70 -5.57 4.02
C LEU A 4 18.19 -5.45 3.69
N LYS A 5 18.75 -4.24 3.74
CA LYS A 5 20.20 -4.02 3.52
C LYS A 5 21.05 -4.68 4.60
N GLN A 6 20.58 -4.73 5.84
CA GLN A 6 21.27 -5.45 6.92
C GLN A 6 21.22 -6.97 6.71
N LEU A 7 20.06 -7.49 6.31
CA LEU A 7 19.86 -8.92 6.02
C LEU A 7 20.70 -9.42 4.83
N VAL A 8 21.04 -8.55 3.87
CA VAL A 8 21.94 -8.92 2.77
C VAL A 8 23.29 -9.41 3.28
N SER A 9 23.88 -8.75 4.29
CA SER A 9 25.18 -9.17 4.83
C SER A 9 25.09 -10.54 5.49
N GLU A 10 23.98 -10.84 6.17
CA GLU A 10 23.77 -12.15 6.77
C GLU A 10 23.60 -13.21 5.69
N PHE A 11 22.77 -12.94 4.67
CA PHE A 11 22.55 -13.83 3.55
C PHE A 11 23.85 -14.15 2.81
N THR A 12 24.64 -13.15 2.43
CA THR A 12 25.89 -13.37 1.69
C THR A 12 26.98 -14.06 2.53
N SER A 13 26.92 -13.97 3.87
CA SER A 13 27.82 -14.74 4.74
C SER A 13 27.51 -16.24 4.74
N LYS A 14 26.24 -16.62 4.52
CA LYS A 14 25.77 -18.01 4.41
C LYS A 14 25.82 -18.55 2.97
N HIS A 15 25.82 -17.65 1.99
CA HIS A 15 25.82 -17.95 0.55
C HIS A 15 26.93 -17.16 -0.15
N SER A 16 28.18 -17.54 0.09
CA SER A 16 29.37 -16.78 -0.36
C SER A 16 29.54 -16.69 -1.88
N ASP A 17 28.86 -17.56 -2.63
CA ASP A 17 28.81 -17.59 -4.09
C ASP A 17 27.78 -16.62 -4.68
N ILE A 18 26.89 -16.05 -3.86
CA ILE A 18 25.82 -15.15 -4.30
C ILE A 18 26.13 -13.72 -3.85
N GLN A 19 26.09 -12.77 -4.79
CA GLN A 19 26.19 -11.34 -4.51
C GLN A 19 24.83 -10.66 -4.71
N VAL A 20 24.45 -9.81 -3.75
CA VAL A 20 23.18 -9.07 -3.81
C VAL A 20 23.44 -7.57 -3.94
N LYS A 21 22.87 -6.94 -4.97
CA LYS A 21 22.91 -5.50 -5.19
C LYS A 21 21.49 -4.94 -5.12
N ILE A 22 21.23 -4.08 -4.14
CA ILE A 22 19.90 -3.49 -3.95
C ILE A 22 19.83 -2.15 -4.67
N VAL A 23 18.85 -2.02 -5.56
CA VAL A 23 18.42 -0.74 -6.14
C VAL A 23 17.19 -0.26 -5.38
N THR A 24 17.30 0.88 -4.70
CA THR A 24 16.17 1.49 -3.98
C THR A 24 15.61 2.65 -4.79
N LEU A 25 14.32 2.60 -5.09
CA LEU A 25 13.59 3.63 -5.85
C LEU A 25 12.36 4.07 -5.05
N PRO A 26 11.88 5.33 -5.23
CA PRO A 26 10.53 5.72 -4.83
C PRO A 26 9.49 4.80 -5.48
N GLU A 27 8.35 4.58 -4.80
CA GLU A 27 7.37 3.54 -5.18
C GLU A 27 6.87 3.70 -6.62
N ASP A 28 6.50 4.92 -7.03
CA ASP A 28 6.03 5.19 -8.39
C ASP A 28 7.10 4.89 -9.45
N GLN A 29 8.37 5.22 -9.17
CA GLN A 29 9.48 4.93 -10.07
C GLN A 29 9.79 3.44 -10.12
N LEU A 30 9.72 2.76 -8.97
CA LEU A 30 9.90 1.31 -8.87
C LEU A 30 8.87 0.60 -9.75
N ARG A 31 7.58 0.91 -9.57
CA ARG A 31 6.49 0.31 -10.33
C ARG A 31 6.66 0.54 -11.83
N GLN A 32 6.99 1.76 -12.25
CA GLN A 32 7.20 2.07 -13.65
C GLN A 32 8.37 1.26 -14.23
N GLN A 33 9.52 1.26 -13.57
CA GLN A 33 10.73 0.60 -14.08
C GLN A 33 10.61 -0.92 -14.08
N VAL A 34 10.07 -1.52 -13.00
CA VAL A 34 9.89 -2.98 -12.92
C VAL A 34 8.84 -3.44 -13.94
N THR A 35 7.73 -2.70 -14.11
CA THR A 35 6.73 -3.05 -15.13
C THR A 35 7.35 -3.03 -16.53
N GLN A 36 8.17 -2.03 -16.85
CA GLN A 36 8.87 -1.96 -18.14
C GLN A 36 9.86 -3.11 -18.31
N ASP A 37 10.66 -3.41 -17.29
CA ASP A 37 11.67 -4.46 -17.34
C ASP A 37 11.06 -5.84 -17.56
N VAL A 38 10.02 -6.15 -16.79
CA VAL A 38 9.30 -7.43 -16.85
C VAL A 38 8.54 -7.59 -18.17
N ALA A 39 7.87 -6.52 -18.64
CA ALA A 39 7.13 -6.57 -19.90
C ALA A 39 8.07 -6.71 -21.12
N ALA A 40 9.23 -6.06 -21.09
CA ALA A 40 10.23 -6.11 -22.16
C ALA A 40 11.16 -7.33 -22.05
N LYS A 41 11.14 -8.04 -20.91
CA LYS A 41 12.09 -9.11 -20.57
C LYS A 41 13.54 -8.64 -20.67
N SER A 42 13.83 -7.42 -20.23
CA SER A 42 15.18 -6.83 -20.38
C SER A 42 16.21 -7.38 -19.40
N GLY A 43 15.79 -8.08 -18.33
CA GLY A 43 16.71 -8.74 -17.40
C GLY A 43 17.55 -7.73 -16.61
N ARG A 44 17.02 -6.53 -16.37
CA ARG A 44 17.71 -5.51 -15.56
C ARG A 44 17.63 -5.86 -14.07
N TYR A 45 16.55 -6.51 -13.64
CA TYR A 45 16.34 -6.92 -12.26
C TYR A 45 16.07 -8.43 -12.18
N ASP A 46 16.88 -9.16 -11.41
CA ASP A 46 16.67 -10.59 -11.15
C ASP A 46 15.57 -10.82 -10.10
N LEU A 47 15.45 -9.90 -9.14
CA LEU A 47 14.47 -9.88 -8.07
C LEU A 47 13.87 -8.48 -7.95
N PHE A 48 12.56 -8.41 -7.74
CA PHE A 48 11.85 -7.15 -7.58
C PHE A 48 10.78 -7.26 -6.49
N THR A 49 10.58 -6.15 -5.78
CA THR A 49 9.47 -6.00 -4.84
C THR A 49 8.25 -5.51 -5.59
N ILE A 50 7.19 -6.30 -5.60
CA ILE A 50 5.92 -6.00 -6.27
C ILE A 50 4.75 -6.22 -5.32
N GLY A 51 3.62 -5.58 -5.61
CA GLY A 51 2.43 -5.66 -4.78
C GLY A 51 1.52 -6.83 -5.17
N THR A 52 0.52 -7.06 -4.32
CA THR A 52 -0.57 -8.01 -4.56
C THR A 52 -1.41 -7.68 -5.79
N TYR A 53 -1.35 -6.44 -6.28
CA TYR A 53 -2.04 -6.01 -7.50
C TYR A 53 -1.38 -6.61 -8.75
N GLU A 54 -0.05 -6.57 -8.82
CA GLU A 54 0.72 -6.98 -9.99
C GLU A 54 0.82 -8.50 -10.12
N VAL A 55 1.05 -9.21 -9.01
CA VAL A 55 1.37 -10.65 -8.99
C VAL A 55 0.41 -11.51 -9.81
N PRO A 56 -0.91 -11.54 -9.56
CA PRO A 56 -1.81 -12.43 -10.32
C PRO A 56 -1.93 -12.02 -11.79
N LEU A 57 -1.80 -10.73 -12.10
CA LEU A 57 -1.86 -10.22 -13.48
C LEU A 57 -0.62 -10.64 -14.28
N TRP A 58 0.55 -10.56 -13.67
CA TRP A 58 1.81 -10.91 -14.30
C TRP A 58 2.00 -12.42 -14.40
N ALA A 59 1.59 -13.17 -13.37
CA ALA A 59 1.53 -14.63 -13.40
C ALA A 59 0.65 -15.14 -14.55
N LYS A 60 -0.54 -14.56 -14.72
CA LYS A 60 -1.43 -14.88 -15.86
C LYS A 60 -0.79 -14.63 -17.23
N LYS A 61 0.08 -13.61 -17.34
CA LYS A 61 0.82 -13.29 -18.57
C LYS A 61 2.11 -14.12 -18.76
N GLY A 62 2.49 -14.94 -17.78
CA GLY A 62 3.77 -15.66 -17.78
C GLY A 62 4.97 -14.72 -17.71
N TRP A 63 4.81 -13.58 -17.04
CA TRP A 63 5.84 -12.56 -16.90
C TRP A 63 6.74 -12.77 -15.67
N ILE A 64 6.24 -13.51 -14.69
CA ILE A 64 6.95 -13.86 -13.46
C ILE A 64 6.88 -15.37 -13.25
N GLU A 65 7.87 -15.89 -12.53
CA GLU A 65 8.08 -17.33 -12.37
C GLU A 65 7.16 -17.94 -11.32
N ASP A 66 6.69 -19.16 -11.60
CA ASP A 66 5.99 -19.99 -10.63
C ASP A 66 7.00 -20.48 -9.57
N LEU A 67 6.74 -20.16 -8.30
CA LEU A 67 7.62 -20.50 -7.20
C LEU A 67 7.33 -21.87 -6.60
N ALA A 68 6.23 -22.54 -6.97
CA ALA A 68 5.86 -23.85 -6.43
C ALA A 68 6.99 -24.91 -6.57
N PRO A 69 7.74 -25.01 -7.69
CA PRO A 69 8.85 -25.94 -7.80
C PRO A 69 10.03 -25.66 -6.85
N TYR A 70 10.21 -24.41 -6.43
CA TYR A 70 11.26 -24.00 -5.50
C TYR A 70 10.82 -24.26 -4.06
N ILE A 71 9.58 -23.89 -3.74
CA ILE A 71 8.95 -24.15 -2.44
C ILE A 71 8.91 -25.65 -2.15
N ALA A 72 8.56 -26.49 -3.13
CA ALA A 72 8.52 -27.94 -2.95
C ALA A 72 9.90 -28.56 -2.61
N LYS A 73 11.01 -27.86 -2.93
CA LYS A 73 12.38 -28.30 -2.61
C LYS A 73 12.88 -27.77 -1.27
N ASP A 74 12.23 -26.76 -0.71
CA ASP A 74 12.60 -26.15 0.56
C ASP A 74 11.59 -26.51 1.63
N SER A 75 11.86 -27.62 2.34
CA SER A 75 10.99 -28.08 3.43
C SER A 75 10.98 -27.14 4.65
N SER A 76 11.85 -26.12 4.70
CA SER A 76 11.85 -25.14 5.78
C SER A 76 10.88 -23.99 5.54
N TYR A 77 10.41 -23.83 4.30
CA TYR A 77 9.38 -22.86 3.97
C TYR A 77 8.00 -23.52 4.06
N GLU A 78 7.12 -22.97 4.90
CA GLU A 78 5.78 -23.48 5.15
C GLU A 78 4.72 -22.53 4.54
N PRO A 79 4.26 -22.75 3.29
CA PRO A 79 3.28 -21.86 2.65
C PRO A 79 1.92 -21.80 3.36
N ASP A 80 1.62 -22.78 4.20
CA ASP A 80 0.37 -22.84 4.97
C ASP A 80 0.41 -21.98 6.24
N ASP A 81 1.59 -21.52 6.67
CA ASP A 81 1.74 -20.54 7.74
C ASP A 81 1.44 -19.09 7.27
N LEU A 82 1.32 -18.89 5.95
CA LEU A 82 0.96 -17.58 5.40
C LEU A 82 -0.50 -17.23 5.73
N ILE A 83 -0.73 -15.95 6.06
CA ILE A 83 -2.09 -15.41 6.21
C ILE A 83 -2.88 -15.70 4.92
N PRO A 84 -4.06 -16.36 5.00
CA PRO A 84 -4.76 -16.86 3.82
C PRO A 84 -5.04 -15.80 2.75
N GLY A 85 -5.45 -14.60 3.15
CA GLY A 85 -5.71 -13.49 2.23
C GLY A 85 -4.46 -13.04 1.46
N ILE A 86 -3.30 -13.03 2.11
CA ILE A 86 -2.01 -12.69 1.47
C ILE A 86 -1.61 -13.82 0.52
N LYS A 87 -1.67 -15.07 0.97
CA LYS A 87 -1.35 -16.24 0.14
C LYS A 87 -2.18 -16.24 -1.15
N THR A 88 -3.50 -16.06 -1.03
CA THR A 88 -4.39 -15.98 -2.19
C THR A 88 -4.03 -14.81 -3.11
N ALA A 89 -3.73 -13.64 -2.56
CA ALA A 89 -3.40 -12.46 -3.35
C ALA A 89 -2.05 -12.56 -4.09
N LEU A 90 -1.14 -13.42 -3.62
CA LEU A 90 0.16 -13.69 -4.25
C LEU A 90 0.15 -14.96 -5.12
N SER A 91 -1.01 -15.59 -5.31
CA SER A 91 -1.15 -16.84 -6.05
C SER A 91 -1.89 -16.67 -7.37
N TYR A 92 -1.58 -17.54 -8.33
CA TYR A 92 -2.35 -17.72 -9.56
C TYR A 92 -2.51 -19.21 -9.83
N LYS A 93 -3.75 -19.67 -10.08
CA LYS A 93 -4.08 -21.10 -10.22
C LYS A 93 -3.59 -21.98 -9.05
N ASN A 94 -3.61 -21.44 -7.83
CA ASN A 94 -3.17 -22.04 -6.57
C ASN A 94 -1.66 -22.12 -6.33
N ASP A 95 -0.84 -21.69 -7.29
CA ASP A 95 0.60 -21.64 -7.12
C ASP A 95 1.05 -20.23 -6.72
N LEU A 96 2.05 -20.14 -5.84
CA LEU A 96 2.64 -18.87 -5.40
C LEU A 96 3.58 -18.35 -6.49
N TYR A 97 3.42 -17.07 -6.85
CA TYR A 97 4.30 -16.38 -7.81
C TYR A 97 5.13 -15.26 -7.14
N ALA A 98 4.92 -15.04 -5.85
CA ALA A 98 5.70 -14.14 -5.03
C ALA A 98 5.68 -14.62 -3.57
N VAL A 99 6.74 -14.32 -2.82
CA VAL A 99 6.82 -14.54 -1.38
C VAL A 99 6.57 -13.22 -0.63
N PRO A 100 5.72 -13.18 0.41
CA PRO A 100 5.44 -11.95 1.13
C PRO A 100 6.61 -11.55 2.01
N PHE A 101 7.17 -10.36 1.79
CA PHE A 101 8.14 -9.77 2.72
C PHE A 101 7.44 -9.12 3.93
N TYR A 102 6.29 -8.51 3.72
CA TYR A 102 5.35 -8.08 4.76
C TYR A 102 3.93 -8.05 4.18
N GLY A 103 2.93 -7.99 5.06
CA GLY A 103 1.55 -7.68 4.71
C GLY A 103 1.07 -6.47 5.50
N GLU A 104 0.15 -5.69 4.93
CA GLU A 104 -0.36 -4.50 5.59
C GLU A 104 -1.88 -4.34 5.41
N SER A 105 -2.45 -3.55 6.31
CA SER A 105 -3.78 -2.98 6.22
C SER A 105 -3.71 -1.53 6.70
N SER A 106 -4.81 -0.78 6.59
CA SER A 106 -4.88 0.61 7.06
C SER A 106 -5.69 0.71 8.34
N MET A 107 -5.20 1.50 9.30
CA MET A 107 -5.90 1.81 10.54
C MET A 107 -5.68 3.29 10.91
N LEU A 108 -6.55 3.84 11.75
CA LEU A 108 -6.35 5.17 12.33
C LEU A 108 -5.30 5.10 13.44
N MET A 109 -4.25 5.91 13.32
CA MET A 109 -3.29 6.16 14.40
C MET A 109 -3.49 7.59 14.90
N TYR A 110 -3.50 7.79 16.22
CA TYR A 110 -3.73 9.11 16.81
C TYR A 110 -2.97 9.32 18.13
N ARG A 111 -2.71 10.58 18.47
CA ARG A 111 -2.07 10.99 19.73
C ARG A 111 -3.10 11.13 20.85
N LYS A 112 -3.17 10.12 21.72
CA LYS A 112 -4.12 10.06 22.84
C LYS A 112 -4.04 11.28 23.76
N ASP A 113 -2.82 11.73 24.05
CA ASP A 113 -2.55 12.90 24.88
C ASP A 113 -3.04 14.21 24.24
N PHE A 114 -2.90 14.35 22.91
CA PHE A 114 -3.39 15.54 22.21
C PHE A 114 -4.92 15.60 22.20
N LEU A 115 -5.59 14.46 21.95
CA LEU A 115 -7.05 14.39 22.03
C LEU A 115 -7.54 14.64 23.47
N ALA A 116 -6.92 14.01 24.46
CA ALA A 116 -7.29 14.16 25.87
C ALA A 116 -7.12 15.61 26.36
N ALA A 117 -6.06 16.32 25.95
CA ALA A 117 -5.85 17.73 26.26
C ALA A 117 -6.95 18.65 25.67
N LYS A 118 -7.70 18.18 24.67
CA LYS A 118 -8.87 18.86 24.10
C LYS A 118 -10.21 18.29 24.58
N GLY A 119 -10.19 17.34 25.53
CA GLY A 119 -11.40 16.66 26.00
C GLY A 119 -12.05 15.75 24.96
N VAL A 120 -11.32 15.36 23.92
CA VAL A 120 -11.81 14.50 22.83
C VAL A 120 -11.49 13.04 23.14
N THR A 121 -12.50 12.17 23.03
CA THR A 121 -12.33 10.71 23.09
C THR A 121 -12.65 10.13 21.72
N MET A 122 -11.74 9.32 21.18
CA MET A 122 -11.95 8.60 19.92
C MET A 122 -12.62 7.24 20.20
N PRO A 123 -13.74 6.89 19.55
CA PRO A 123 -14.34 5.56 19.69
C PRO A 123 -13.50 4.49 18.98
N ASP A 124 -13.72 3.22 19.30
CA ASP A 124 -13.00 2.07 18.71
C ASP A 124 -13.26 1.91 17.19
N HIS A 125 -14.42 2.39 16.72
CA HIS A 125 -14.83 2.37 15.32
C HIS A 125 -15.26 3.76 14.86
N PRO A 126 -14.32 4.69 14.62
CA PRO A 126 -14.65 6.07 14.32
C PRO A 126 -15.16 6.24 12.88
N THR A 127 -16.10 7.16 12.70
CA THR A 127 -16.47 7.66 11.37
C THR A 127 -15.47 8.71 10.89
N TRP A 128 -15.40 8.93 9.58
CA TRP A 128 -14.57 9.99 9.02
C TRP A 128 -14.91 11.38 9.56
N ASP A 129 -16.18 11.65 9.87
CA ASP A 129 -16.59 12.90 10.51
C ASP A 129 -16.02 13.05 11.93
N GLN A 130 -15.99 11.96 12.71
CA GLN A 130 -15.36 11.95 14.04
C GLN A 130 -13.85 12.16 13.94
N VAL A 131 -13.20 11.54 12.96
CA VAL A 131 -11.78 11.75 12.67
C VAL A 131 -11.51 13.21 12.29
N ALA A 132 -12.31 13.79 11.39
CA ALA A 132 -12.17 15.17 10.96
C ALA A 132 -12.41 16.18 12.11
N ALA A 133 -13.40 15.93 12.96
CA ALA A 133 -13.67 16.75 14.13
C ALA A 133 -12.51 16.72 15.12
N ALA A 134 -11.98 15.52 15.41
CA ALA A 134 -10.82 15.35 16.29
C ALA A 134 -9.57 16.03 15.72
N ALA A 135 -9.32 15.88 14.42
CA ALA A 135 -8.21 16.54 13.74
C ALA A 135 -8.29 18.06 13.86
N ARG A 136 -9.45 18.66 13.57
CA ARG A 136 -9.64 20.12 13.71
C ARG A 136 -9.51 20.59 15.16
N ALA A 137 -9.92 19.79 16.14
CA ALA A 137 -9.83 20.16 17.56
C ALA A 137 -8.39 20.28 18.05
N VAL A 138 -7.48 19.44 17.54
CA VAL A 138 -6.05 19.46 17.93
C VAL A 138 -5.17 20.32 17.01
N ASN A 139 -5.68 20.72 15.84
CA ASN A 139 -4.95 21.56 14.89
C ASN A 139 -4.60 22.93 15.50
N SER A 140 -3.36 23.37 15.31
CA SER A 140 -2.84 24.65 15.82
C SER A 140 -1.64 25.13 15.00
N SER A 141 -1.02 26.25 15.38
CA SER A 141 0.18 26.76 14.70
C SER A 141 1.41 25.86 14.83
N SER A 142 1.44 24.95 15.81
CA SER A 142 2.56 24.02 16.05
C SER A 142 2.20 22.55 15.85
N VAL A 143 0.94 22.25 15.53
CA VAL A 143 0.43 20.88 15.39
C VAL A 143 -0.51 20.81 14.19
N ASN A 144 -0.20 19.94 13.23
CA ASN A 144 -1.14 19.56 12.18
C ASN A 144 -2.13 18.55 12.77
N GLY A 145 -3.42 18.81 12.58
CA GLY A 145 -4.50 18.00 13.13
C GLY A 145 -4.57 16.57 12.57
N ILE A 146 -4.15 16.40 11.32
CA ILE A 146 -4.07 15.12 10.64
C ILE A 146 -2.96 15.18 9.58
N CYS A 147 -2.42 14.02 9.22
CA CYS A 147 -1.60 13.86 8.03
C CYS A 147 -2.20 12.79 7.12
N LEU A 148 -2.42 13.10 5.85
CA LEU A 148 -2.95 12.15 4.85
C LEU A 148 -2.17 12.26 3.54
N ARG A 149 -2.12 11.18 2.74
CA ARG A 149 -1.33 11.18 1.50
C ARG A 149 -1.82 12.25 0.53
N GLY A 150 -0.92 13.12 0.11
CA GLY A 150 -1.14 14.18 -0.87
C GLY A 150 -0.49 13.95 -2.23
N LEU A 151 0.54 13.11 -2.28
CA LEU A 151 1.37 12.89 -3.46
C LEU A 151 0.56 12.21 -4.59
N PRO A 152 0.46 12.80 -5.79
CA PRO A 152 -0.25 12.18 -6.90
C PRO A 152 0.40 10.87 -7.33
N GLY A 153 -0.37 9.79 -7.31
CA GLY A 153 0.07 8.46 -7.72
C GLY A 153 -1.02 7.42 -7.43
N TRP A 154 -1.10 6.37 -8.24
CA TRP A 154 -2.18 5.37 -8.15
C TRP A 154 -2.13 4.57 -6.84
N GLY A 155 -0.93 4.26 -6.36
CA GLY A 155 -0.71 3.65 -5.05
C GLY A 155 -0.29 4.64 -3.97
N GLU A 156 -0.21 5.94 -4.31
CA GLU A 156 0.07 7.03 -3.38
C GLU A 156 -1.25 7.63 -2.88
N GLN A 157 -1.61 8.87 -3.24
CA GLN A 157 -2.83 9.50 -2.75
C GLN A 157 -4.12 8.77 -3.15
N LEU A 158 -4.16 8.10 -4.32
CA LEU A 158 -5.35 7.38 -4.77
C LEU A 158 -5.66 6.12 -3.95
N ALA A 159 -4.66 5.49 -3.33
CA ALA A 159 -4.87 4.30 -2.51
C ALA A 159 -5.73 4.58 -1.25
N PRO A 160 -5.34 5.49 -0.33
CA PRO A 160 -6.17 5.85 0.81
C PRO A 160 -7.40 6.65 0.38
N LEU A 161 -7.35 7.49 -0.65
CA LEU A 161 -8.54 8.20 -1.13
C LEU A 161 -9.63 7.23 -1.59
N THR A 162 -9.27 6.13 -2.26
CA THR A 162 -10.25 5.11 -2.66
C THR A 162 -10.97 4.51 -1.45
N THR A 163 -10.28 4.30 -0.32
CA THR A 163 -10.95 3.78 0.89
C THR A 163 -11.94 4.80 1.46
N VAL A 164 -11.63 6.10 1.42
CA VAL A 164 -12.58 7.17 1.77
C VAL A 164 -13.76 7.19 0.81
N VAL A 165 -13.54 7.12 -0.49
CA VAL A 165 -14.62 7.07 -1.49
C VAL A 165 -15.58 5.90 -1.22
N ASN A 166 -15.04 4.74 -0.85
CA ASN A 166 -15.85 3.58 -0.50
C ASN A 166 -16.74 3.84 0.73
N THR A 167 -16.27 4.58 1.75
CA THR A 167 -17.11 4.93 2.91
C THR A 167 -18.23 5.90 2.58
N PHE A 168 -18.11 6.66 1.49
CA PHE A 168 -19.17 7.51 0.94
C PHE A 168 -20.10 6.73 -0.03
N GLY A 169 -19.92 5.41 -0.17
CA GLY A 169 -20.69 4.58 -1.08
C GLY A 169 -20.27 4.71 -2.55
N GLY A 170 -19.13 5.36 -2.82
CA GLY A 170 -18.55 5.45 -4.14
C GLY A 170 -17.85 4.16 -4.56
N ARG A 171 -17.59 4.05 -5.86
CA ARG A 171 -16.84 2.95 -6.50
C ARG A 171 -16.18 3.47 -7.78
N TRP A 172 -15.17 2.77 -8.28
CA TRP A 172 -14.49 3.17 -9.52
C TRP A 172 -15.37 2.92 -10.77
N PHE A 173 -16.03 1.77 -10.80
CA PHE A 173 -16.89 1.34 -11.90
C PHE A 173 -18.21 0.77 -11.39
N ASP A 174 -19.27 0.88 -12.19
CA ASP A 174 -20.51 0.12 -11.99
C ASP A 174 -20.36 -1.35 -12.45
N GLN A 175 -21.44 -2.14 -12.34
CA GLN A 175 -21.44 -3.56 -12.73
C GLN A 175 -21.27 -3.79 -14.25
N ASN A 176 -21.43 -2.74 -15.06
CA ASN A 176 -21.27 -2.76 -16.51
C ASN A 176 -19.92 -2.16 -16.95
N TRP A 177 -18.99 -1.93 -16.02
CA TRP A 177 -17.70 -1.28 -16.27
C TRP A 177 -17.78 0.18 -16.72
N ASN A 178 -18.89 0.87 -16.48
CA ASN A 178 -18.94 2.32 -16.68
C ASN A 178 -18.23 3.02 -15.53
N ALA A 179 -17.34 3.96 -15.84
CA ALA A 179 -16.65 4.76 -14.84
C ALA A 179 -17.64 5.65 -14.08
N THR A 180 -17.49 5.70 -12.76
CA THR A 180 -18.42 6.42 -11.86
C THR A 180 -17.78 7.62 -11.16
N LEU A 181 -16.65 8.12 -11.66
CA LEU A 181 -15.88 9.22 -11.04
C LEU A 181 -16.64 10.56 -10.98
N ASN A 182 -17.70 10.72 -11.78
CA ASN A 182 -18.55 11.91 -11.83
C ASN A 182 -19.79 11.81 -10.92
N THR A 183 -19.92 10.75 -10.12
CA THR A 183 -21.05 10.55 -9.21
C THR A 183 -20.97 11.47 -7.99
N PRO A 184 -22.12 11.78 -7.34
CA PRO A 184 -22.14 12.57 -6.10
C PRO A 184 -21.22 11.98 -5.01
N GLN A 185 -21.16 10.66 -4.88
CA GLN A 185 -20.33 9.98 -3.87
C GLN A 185 -18.84 10.28 -4.04
N TRP A 186 -18.33 10.27 -5.29
CA TRP A 186 -16.96 10.67 -5.59
C TRP A 186 -16.72 12.14 -5.27
N LYS A 187 -17.64 13.01 -5.71
CA LYS A 187 -17.55 14.45 -5.46
C LYS A 187 -17.50 14.74 -3.96
N ASP A 188 -18.36 14.14 -3.17
CA ASP A 188 -18.48 14.35 -1.73
C ASP A 188 -17.24 13.83 -0.99
N ALA A 189 -16.75 12.63 -1.32
CA ALA A 189 -15.54 12.07 -0.73
C ALA A 189 -14.28 12.89 -1.04
N VAL A 190 -14.09 13.29 -2.30
CA VAL A 190 -12.94 14.12 -2.70
C VAL A 190 -13.02 15.50 -2.06
N THR A 191 -14.21 16.09 -2.02
CA THR A 191 -14.43 17.39 -1.35
C THR A 191 -14.14 17.30 0.14
N PHE A 192 -14.60 16.24 0.80
CA PHE A 192 -14.30 15.97 2.19
C PHE A 192 -12.78 15.85 2.43
N TYR A 193 -12.09 15.03 1.64
CA TYR A 193 -10.65 14.79 1.78
C TYR A 193 -9.83 16.07 1.59
N VAL A 194 -10.11 16.83 0.53
CA VAL A 194 -9.44 18.10 0.23
C VAL A 194 -9.71 19.13 1.33
N ASN A 195 -10.96 19.25 1.80
CA ASN A 195 -11.31 20.19 2.85
C ASN A 195 -10.66 19.82 4.20
N LEU A 196 -10.57 18.54 4.51
CA LEU A 196 -9.89 18.07 5.72
C LEU A 196 -8.40 18.44 5.68
N LEU A 197 -7.71 18.14 4.56
CA LEU A 197 -6.31 18.53 4.38
C LEU A 197 -6.11 20.05 4.44
N LYS A 198 -7.00 20.85 3.85
CA LYS A 198 -6.88 22.32 3.92
C LYS A 198 -7.13 22.90 5.31
N THR A 199 -7.97 22.26 6.13
CA THR A 199 -8.39 22.81 7.43
C THR A 199 -7.59 22.26 8.61
N ALA A 200 -6.99 21.08 8.48
CA ALA A 200 -6.26 20.41 9.55
C ALA A 200 -5.06 19.58 9.07
N GLY A 201 -4.79 19.53 7.78
CA GLY A 201 -3.68 18.77 7.20
C GLY A 201 -2.34 19.48 7.34
N GLU A 202 -1.28 18.72 7.08
CA GLU A 202 0.07 19.23 6.94
C GLU A 202 0.20 20.12 5.69
N PRO A 203 0.95 21.24 5.78
CA PRO A 203 1.25 22.07 4.62
C PRO A 203 1.88 21.25 3.49
N GLY A 204 1.37 21.40 2.26
CA GLY A 204 1.87 20.70 1.06
C GLY A 204 1.22 19.35 0.76
N ALA A 205 0.31 18.83 1.60
CA ALA A 205 -0.43 17.61 1.29
C ALA A 205 -1.60 17.82 0.31
N GLY A 206 -2.11 19.04 0.19
CA GLY A 206 -3.28 19.34 -0.65
C GLY A 206 -2.98 20.09 -1.95
N ASN A 207 -1.75 20.61 -2.12
CA ASN A 207 -1.32 21.48 -3.22
C ASN A 207 0.18 21.32 -3.48
#